data_AF-A0A2T5KCD1-F1
#
_entry.id   AF-A0A2T5KCD1-F1
#
_cell.length_a   1.000
_cell.length_b   1.000
_cell.length_c   1.000
_cell.angle_alpha   90.00
_cell.angle_beta   90.00
_cell.angle_gamma   90.00
#
_symmetry.space_group_name_H-M   'P 1'
#
loop_
_entity.id
_entity.type
_entity.pdbx_description
1 polymer ?
#
loop_
_entity_poly.entity_id
_entity_poly.type
_entity_poly.pdbx_seq_one_letter_code
_entity_poly.pdbx_strand_id
1 'polypeptide(L)'
;MTENAAPAPISPETALPQATAQRMLALVGAIGEYDSAPASHTLTGLLRLAAGQQPTLAERTSLQIAGLVTLDQGHPTITPEGLAVLCRDTESRPQPAAPSVAAADTPRQGPDPIARLKIGASAYEIAGWPDSDALAFRTDAASPWRELEADLAAGWSEIAAEILQRTRNALEEYVRMHMIRRREDQEAGGANGFDLYGLGWEVRDIGGEMLLRLDEETDWRPVRESALSHVAGMRERAAAALVAQVKDLRERIGDDVHAWAKRLAAGALVEPL
;
A
#
# COMPACT_ATOMS: atom_id res chain seq x y z
N MET A 1 -13.63 3.88 44.98
CA MET A 1 -13.75 2.82 43.96
C MET A 1 -14.73 3.34 42.94
N THR A 2 -14.24 3.89 41.83
CA THR A 2 -15.09 4.31 40.71
C THR A 2 -15.34 3.08 39.85
N GLU A 3 -16.55 2.53 39.95
CA GLU A 3 -17.04 1.53 39.00
C GLU A 3 -17.03 2.15 37.60
N ASN A 4 -16.13 1.65 36.76
CA ASN A 4 -16.10 1.97 35.35
C ASN A 4 -17.23 1.15 34.71
N ALA A 5 -18.43 1.74 34.66
CA ALA A 5 -19.58 1.12 34.01
C ALA A 5 -19.22 0.85 32.55
N ALA A 6 -19.27 -0.42 32.13
CA ALA A 6 -19.12 -0.78 30.73
C ALA A 6 -20.22 -0.06 29.91
N PRO A 7 -19.89 0.55 28.76
CA PRO A 7 -20.92 1.17 27.93
C PRO A 7 -21.94 0.10 27.52
N ALA A 8 -23.22 0.46 27.61
CA ALA A 8 -24.31 -0.42 27.21
C ALA A 8 -24.14 -0.87 25.75
N PRO A 9 -24.52 -2.11 25.40
CA PRO A 9 -24.48 -2.55 24.02
C PRO A 9 -25.34 -1.62 23.16
N ILE A 10 -24.73 -1.05 22.13
CA ILE A 10 -25.38 -0.15 21.18
C ILE A 10 -26.31 -1.00 20.33
N SER A 11 -27.62 -0.86 20.54
CA SER A 11 -28.64 -1.57 19.76
C SER A 11 -28.83 -0.92 18.38
N PRO A 12 -29.03 -1.69 17.31
CA PRO A 12 -29.30 -1.15 15.97
C PRO A 12 -30.59 -0.32 15.89
N GLU A 13 -31.46 -0.44 16.90
CA GLU A 13 -32.73 0.28 17.02
C GLU A 13 -32.55 1.77 17.36
N THR A 14 -31.38 2.18 17.87
CA THR A 14 -31.05 3.59 18.15
C THR A 14 -30.22 4.24 17.04
N ALA A 15 -29.94 3.52 15.95
CA ALA A 15 -29.21 4.06 14.81
C ALA A 15 -30.06 5.08 14.02
N LEU A 16 -29.38 5.98 13.29
CA LEU A 16 -30.01 6.95 12.40
C LEU A 16 -31.13 6.29 11.55
N PRO A 17 -32.40 6.75 11.66
CA PRO A 17 -33.48 6.13 10.92
C PRO A 17 -33.25 6.17 9.41
N GLN A 18 -33.54 5.05 8.73
CA GLN A 18 -33.33 4.88 7.28
C GLN A 18 -33.95 6.03 6.46
N ALA A 19 -35.16 6.46 6.81
CA ALA A 19 -35.85 7.56 6.13
C ALA A 19 -35.13 8.91 6.29
N THR A 20 -34.49 9.15 7.44
CA THR A 20 -33.68 10.34 7.68
C THR A 20 -32.40 10.30 6.85
N ALA A 21 -31.71 9.14 6.84
CA ALA A 21 -30.52 8.94 6.02
C ALA A 21 -30.79 9.15 4.52
N GLN A 22 -31.91 8.63 4.01
CA GLN A 22 -32.34 8.84 2.62
C GLN A 22 -32.59 10.31 2.29
N ARG A 23 -33.22 11.07 3.20
CA ARG A 23 -33.45 12.52 3.02
C ARG A 23 -32.13 13.30 3.01
N MET A 24 -31.19 12.95 3.89
CA MET A 24 -29.86 13.58 3.91
C MET A 24 -29.09 13.29 2.62
N LEU A 25 -29.13 12.06 2.11
CA LEU A 25 -28.54 11.71 0.80
C LEU A 25 -29.18 12.49 -0.34
N ALA A 26 -30.51 12.62 -0.35
CA ALA A 26 -31.21 13.41 -1.37
C ALA A 26 -30.79 14.88 -1.34
N LEU A 27 -30.60 15.45 -0.15
CA LEU A 27 -30.09 16.81 0.01
C LEU A 27 -28.64 16.96 -0.49
N VAL A 28 -27.75 16.04 -0.12
CA VAL A 28 -26.36 16.01 -0.61
C VAL A 28 -26.33 15.92 -2.14
N GLY A 29 -27.17 15.06 -2.74
CA GLY A 29 -27.31 14.95 -4.19
C GLY A 29 -27.79 16.23 -4.86
N ALA A 30 -28.79 16.91 -4.27
CA ALA A 30 -29.29 18.18 -4.79
C ALA A 30 -28.26 19.32 -4.70
N ILE A 31 -27.44 19.36 -3.65
CA ILE A 31 -26.32 20.31 -3.54
C ILE A 31 -25.22 19.96 -4.56
N GLY A 32 -25.05 18.66 -4.85
CA GLY A 32 -24.13 18.14 -5.86
C GLY A 32 -24.31 18.69 -7.27
N GLU A 33 -25.50 19.22 -7.59
CA GLU A 33 -25.76 19.90 -8.87
C GLU A 33 -25.02 21.25 -8.99
N TYR A 34 -24.65 21.86 -7.86
CA TYR A 34 -24.05 23.18 -7.77
C TYR A 34 -22.62 23.18 -7.22
N ASP A 35 -22.26 22.14 -6.46
CA ASP A 35 -20.93 21.93 -5.89
C ASP A 35 -20.48 20.50 -6.18
N SER A 36 -19.28 20.31 -6.75
CA SER A 36 -18.74 18.99 -7.08
C SER A 36 -18.35 18.17 -5.84
N ALA A 37 -18.25 18.78 -4.66
CA ALA A 37 -17.90 18.11 -3.41
C ALA A 37 -18.87 18.46 -2.25
N PRO A 38 -20.18 18.16 -2.39
CA PRO A 38 -21.22 18.62 -1.45
C PRO A 38 -21.10 17.97 -0.06
N ALA A 39 -20.41 16.82 0.03
CA ALA A 39 -20.11 16.12 1.27
C ALA A 39 -18.89 15.19 1.08
N SER A 40 -18.25 14.80 2.18
CA SER A 40 -17.16 13.83 2.13
C SER A 40 -17.65 12.41 1.81
N HIS A 41 -16.83 11.62 1.14
CA HIS A 41 -17.12 10.22 0.83
C HIS A 41 -17.40 9.37 2.08
N THR A 42 -16.75 9.67 3.21
CA THR A 42 -17.05 9.00 4.50
C THR A 42 -18.49 9.26 4.95
N LEU A 43 -18.96 10.51 4.89
CA LEU A 43 -20.32 10.86 5.32
C LEU A 43 -21.36 10.25 4.37
N THR A 44 -21.18 10.43 3.06
CA THR A 44 -22.11 9.90 2.05
C THR A 44 -22.19 8.38 2.09
N GLY A 45 -21.03 7.70 2.26
CA GLY A 45 -20.98 6.25 2.43
C GLY A 45 -21.70 5.77 3.68
N LEU A 46 -21.51 6.43 4.82
CA LEU A 46 -22.17 6.06 6.08
C LEU A 46 -23.69 6.25 5.98
N LEU A 47 -24.15 7.33 5.35
CA LEU A 47 -25.56 7.58 5.09
C LEU A 47 -26.17 6.56 4.12
N ARG A 48 -25.43 6.11 3.09
CA ARG A 48 -25.87 5.01 2.21
C ARG A 48 -26.07 3.72 2.99
N LEU A 49 -25.12 3.35 3.84
CA LEU A 49 -25.25 2.15 4.69
C LEU A 49 -26.46 2.26 5.62
N ALA A 50 -26.65 3.41 6.29
CA ALA A 50 -27.84 3.66 7.12
C ALA A 50 -29.15 3.67 6.30
N ALA A 51 -29.11 4.07 5.03
CA ALA A 51 -30.22 4.03 4.09
C ALA A 51 -30.48 2.61 3.52
N GLY A 52 -29.66 1.61 3.84
CA GLY A 52 -29.73 0.26 3.30
C GLY A 52 -29.20 0.13 1.86
N GLN A 53 -28.39 1.09 1.41
CA GLN A 53 -27.79 1.13 0.08
C GLN A 53 -26.31 0.73 0.14
N GLN A 54 -25.79 0.21 -0.99
CA GLN A 54 -24.38 -0.10 -1.11
C GLN A 54 -23.56 1.19 -1.38
N PRO A 55 -22.49 1.44 -0.60
CA PRO A 55 -21.54 2.50 -0.91
C PRO A 55 -20.71 2.18 -2.17
N THR A 56 -20.37 3.23 -2.91
CA THR A 56 -19.40 3.20 -4.02
C THR A 56 -18.00 2.80 -3.54
N LEU A 57 -17.09 2.50 -4.46
CA LEU A 57 -15.70 2.16 -4.11
C LEU A 57 -15.01 3.27 -3.31
N ALA A 58 -15.10 4.53 -3.74
CA ALA A 58 -14.52 5.68 -3.03
C ALA A 58 -15.09 5.84 -1.61
N GLU A 59 -16.40 5.69 -1.45
CA GLU A 59 -17.08 5.72 -0.16
C GLU A 59 -16.66 4.54 0.74
N ARG A 60 -16.58 3.31 0.20
CA ARG A 60 -16.07 2.12 0.92
C ARG A 60 -14.65 2.33 1.41
N THR A 61 -13.76 2.80 0.54
CA THR A 61 -12.36 3.11 0.88
C THR A 61 -12.29 4.13 2.00
N SER A 62 -13.02 5.24 1.89
CA SER A 62 -13.02 6.28 2.93
C SER A 62 -13.58 5.80 4.27
N LEU A 63 -14.61 4.94 4.26
CA LEU A 63 -15.17 4.34 5.47
C LEU A 63 -14.20 3.35 6.14
N GLN A 64 -13.50 2.54 5.34
CA GLN A 64 -12.51 1.57 5.83
C GLN A 64 -11.29 2.28 6.42
N ILE A 65 -10.79 3.33 5.76
CA ILE A 65 -9.70 4.17 6.29
C ILE A 65 -10.11 4.82 7.61
N ALA A 66 -11.35 5.29 7.73
CA ALA A 66 -11.87 5.88 8.95
C ALA A 66 -12.18 4.86 10.06
N GLY A 67 -12.03 3.55 9.80
CA GLY A 67 -12.33 2.48 10.75
C GLY A 67 -13.82 2.30 11.06
N LEU A 68 -14.71 2.84 10.23
CA LEU A 68 -16.16 2.78 10.44
C LEU A 68 -16.81 1.52 9.82
N VAL A 69 -16.08 0.87 8.92
CA VAL A 69 -16.52 -0.33 8.21
C VAL A 69 -15.34 -1.28 8.05
N THR A 70 -15.62 -2.58 8.16
CA THR A 70 -14.75 -3.66 7.70
C THR A 70 -15.36 -4.35 6.50
N LEU A 71 -14.54 -5.01 5.68
CA LEU A 71 -15.03 -5.82 4.57
C LEU A 71 -15.06 -7.28 5.01
N ASP A 72 -16.24 -7.89 4.99
CA ASP A 72 -16.42 -9.34 5.16
C ASP A 72 -16.83 -9.93 3.80
N GLN A 73 -15.97 -10.78 3.22
CA GLN A 73 -16.16 -11.34 1.88
C GLN A 73 -16.47 -10.27 0.79
N GLY A 74 -15.82 -9.10 0.87
CA GLY A 74 -16.03 -7.99 -0.05
C GLY A 74 -17.27 -7.14 0.23
N HIS A 75 -18.10 -7.53 1.19
CA HIS A 75 -19.27 -6.75 1.63
C HIS A 75 -18.93 -5.84 2.81
N PRO A 76 -19.32 -4.55 2.76
CA PRO A 76 -19.09 -3.62 3.86
C PRO A 76 -19.99 -3.95 5.07
N THR A 77 -19.35 -4.27 6.19
CA THR A 77 -19.98 -4.49 7.50
C THR A 77 -19.61 -3.35 8.43
N ILE A 78 -20.61 -2.72 9.05
CA ILE A 78 -20.41 -1.59 9.97
C ILE A 78 -19.67 -2.07 11.23
N THR A 79 -18.60 -1.37 11.61
CA THR A 79 -17.86 -1.65 12.86
C THR A 79 -18.64 -1.13 14.08
N PRO A 80 -18.31 -1.57 15.31
CA PRO A 80 -18.88 -0.97 16.52
C PRO A 80 -18.70 0.55 16.58
N GLU A 81 -17.57 1.07 16.11
CA GLU A 81 -17.28 2.50 15.99
C GLU A 81 -18.19 3.19 14.97
N GLY A 82 -18.39 2.58 13.80
CA GLY A 82 -19.33 3.06 12.79
C GLY A 82 -20.77 3.11 13.30
N LEU A 83 -21.19 2.07 14.01
CA LEU A 83 -22.51 2.01 14.65
C LEU A 83 -22.65 3.09 15.73
N ALA A 84 -21.61 3.31 16.53
CA ALA A 84 -21.59 4.37 17.53
C ALA A 84 -21.72 5.78 16.91
N VAL A 85 -21.17 6.00 15.71
CA VAL A 85 -21.39 7.26 14.97
C VAL A 85 -22.84 7.39 14.52
N LEU A 86 -23.45 6.31 14.01
CA LEU A 86 -24.85 6.31 13.57
C LEU A 86 -25.86 6.47 14.71
N CYS A 87 -25.53 5.98 15.90
CA CYS A 87 -26.37 6.06 17.10
C CYS A 87 -26.13 7.32 17.94
N ARG A 88 -25.21 8.21 17.56
CA ARG A 88 -24.95 9.42 18.33
C ARG A 88 -26.06 10.44 18.13
N ASP A 89 -26.75 10.77 19.22
CA ASP A 89 -27.57 11.97 19.28
C ASP A 89 -26.70 13.21 19.00
N THR A 90 -27.23 14.12 18.18
CA THR A 90 -26.59 15.39 17.80
C THR A 90 -26.61 16.40 18.94
N GLU A 91 -26.32 16.00 20.16
CA GLU A 91 -26.11 16.91 21.27
C GLU A 91 -24.74 17.58 21.10
N SER A 92 -24.77 18.72 20.39
CA SER A 92 -23.80 19.82 20.36
C SER A 92 -22.45 19.53 21.02
N ARG A 93 -21.59 18.78 20.34
CA ARG A 93 -20.16 18.71 20.68
C ARG A 93 -19.43 19.84 19.95
N PRO A 94 -18.48 20.55 20.58
CA PRO A 94 -17.63 21.51 19.87
C PRO A 94 -16.93 20.78 18.71
N GLN A 95 -17.13 21.31 17.51
CA GLN A 95 -16.61 20.79 16.27
C GLN A 95 -15.06 20.79 16.33
N PRO A 96 -14.39 19.63 16.20
CA PRO A 96 -12.94 19.64 16.01
C PRO A 96 -12.63 20.41 14.72
N ALA A 97 -11.57 21.24 14.75
CA ALA A 97 -11.18 22.04 13.60
C ALA A 97 -10.98 21.13 12.37
N ALA A 98 -11.71 21.44 11.29
CA ALA A 98 -11.60 20.68 10.06
C ALA A 98 -10.16 20.80 9.51
N PRO A 99 -9.56 19.71 9.02
CA PRO A 99 -8.34 19.82 8.24
C PRO A 99 -8.63 20.67 6.99
N SER A 100 -7.70 21.57 6.67
CA SER A 100 -7.78 22.39 5.45
C SER A 100 -7.62 21.46 4.25
N VAL A 101 -8.70 21.28 3.48
CA VAL A 101 -8.66 20.59 2.19
C VAL A 101 -8.08 21.56 1.18
N ALA A 102 -6.85 21.32 0.74
CA ALA A 102 -6.28 22.04 -0.38
C ALA A 102 -6.81 21.44 -1.68
N ALA A 103 -7.73 22.14 -2.33
CA ALA A 103 -8.20 21.79 -3.67
C ALA A 103 -7.04 21.92 -4.66
N ALA A 104 -6.70 20.81 -5.34
CA ALA A 104 -5.80 20.81 -6.47
C ALA A 104 -6.59 20.39 -7.72
N ASP A 105 -7.19 21.39 -8.37
CA ASP A 105 -7.80 21.25 -9.69
C ASP A 105 -6.70 21.10 -10.74
N THR A 106 -6.62 19.91 -11.33
CA THR A 106 -5.98 19.72 -12.63
C THR A 106 -6.82 18.70 -13.38
N PRO A 107 -7.19 18.94 -14.65
CA PRO A 107 -7.96 17.97 -15.43
C PRO A 107 -7.10 16.72 -15.60
N ARG A 108 -7.49 15.60 -14.98
CA ARG A 108 -6.74 14.34 -15.04
C ARG A 108 -7.42 13.43 -16.07
N GLN A 109 -6.70 13.06 -17.12
CA GLN A 109 -7.07 11.90 -17.94
C GLN A 109 -6.74 10.63 -17.14
N GLY A 110 -7.74 9.81 -16.85
CA GLY A 110 -7.60 8.54 -16.12
C GLY A 110 -8.54 8.45 -14.91
N PRO A 111 -8.51 7.32 -14.17
CA PRO A 111 -9.34 7.12 -12.99
C PRO A 111 -9.10 8.17 -11.90
N ASP A 112 -10.16 8.51 -11.16
CA ASP A 112 -10.12 9.49 -10.09
C ASP A 112 -9.39 8.94 -8.85
N PRO A 113 -8.32 9.61 -8.37
CA PRO A 113 -7.62 9.19 -7.16
C PRO A 113 -8.54 9.21 -5.94
N ILE A 114 -8.55 8.12 -5.18
CA ILE A 114 -9.36 7.94 -3.97
C ILE A 114 -8.54 8.00 -2.69
N ALA A 115 -7.23 7.74 -2.78
CA ALA A 115 -6.33 7.73 -1.64
C ALA A 115 -4.89 8.04 -2.05
N ARG A 116 -4.12 8.52 -1.07
CA ARG A 116 -2.67 8.68 -1.12
C ARG A 116 -2.03 7.72 -0.14
N LEU A 117 -1.16 6.86 -0.66
CA LEU A 117 -0.38 5.90 0.12
C LEU A 117 1.05 6.41 0.27
N LYS A 118 1.52 6.61 1.50
CA LYS A 118 2.91 7.00 1.78
C LYS A 118 3.66 5.82 2.38
N ILE A 119 4.83 5.51 1.82
CA ILE A 119 5.73 4.46 2.32
C ILE A 119 7.14 5.08 2.43
N GLY A 120 7.58 5.34 3.66
CA GLY A 120 8.80 6.10 3.91
C GLY A 120 8.71 7.51 3.31
N ALA A 121 9.62 7.86 2.41
CA ALA A 121 9.64 9.14 1.71
C ALA A 121 8.83 9.15 0.40
N SER A 122 8.37 7.99 -0.07
CA SER A 122 7.64 7.85 -1.33
C SER A 122 6.14 8.01 -1.10
N ALA A 123 5.45 8.67 -2.03
CA ALA A 123 3.99 8.80 -2.05
C ALA A 123 3.45 8.26 -3.37
N TYR A 124 2.34 7.54 -3.29
CA TYR A 124 1.65 6.94 -4.42
C TYR A 124 0.18 7.37 -4.38
N GLU A 125 -0.41 7.57 -5.54
CA GLU A 125 -1.85 7.80 -5.66
C GLU A 125 -2.53 6.49 -6.05
N ILE A 126 -3.63 6.20 -5.37
CA ILE A 126 -4.46 5.01 -5.58
C ILE A 126 -5.79 5.46 -6.14
N ALA A 127 -6.30 4.75 -7.14
CA ALA A 127 -7.61 4.96 -7.72
C ALA A 127 -8.32 3.62 -7.95
N GLY A 128 -9.64 3.67 -8.06
CA GLY A 128 -10.41 2.54 -8.61
C GLY A 128 -10.44 2.60 -10.13
N TRP A 129 -10.36 1.45 -10.79
CA TRP A 129 -10.52 1.42 -12.25
C TRP A 129 -11.98 1.68 -12.65
N PRO A 130 -12.26 2.41 -13.73
CA PRO A 130 -13.63 2.58 -14.20
C PRO A 130 -14.21 1.21 -14.58
N ASP A 131 -15.44 0.93 -14.13
CA ASP A 131 -16.19 -0.29 -14.45
C ASP A 131 -15.67 -1.61 -13.84
N SER A 132 -14.73 -1.56 -12.89
CA SER A 132 -14.34 -2.75 -12.11
C SER A 132 -14.00 -2.41 -10.66
N ASP A 133 -14.00 -3.42 -9.79
CA ASP A 133 -13.52 -3.28 -8.41
C ASP A 133 -11.97 -3.34 -8.32
N ALA A 134 -11.26 -3.35 -9.46
CA ALA A 134 -9.80 -3.35 -9.48
C ALA A 134 -9.23 -2.00 -9.01
N LEU A 135 -8.13 -2.07 -8.27
CA LEU A 135 -7.38 -0.90 -7.87
C LEU A 135 -6.25 -0.63 -8.85
N ALA A 136 -5.85 0.63 -8.96
CA ALA A 136 -4.69 1.05 -9.72
C ALA A 136 -3.87 2.06 -8.91
N PHE A 137 -2.57 2.13 -9.19
CA PHE A 137 -1.67 3.09 -8.57
C PHE A 137 -0.82 3.82 -9.60
N ARG A 138 -0.30 4.99 -9.20
CA ARG A 138 0.75 5.71 -9.91
C ARG A 138 1.74 6.35 -8.95
N THR A 139 2.97 6.58 -9.41
CA THR A 139 4.08 7.14 -8.62
C THR A 139 4.05 8.67 -8.55
N ASP A 140 3.48 9.31 -9.56
CA ASP A 140 3.25 10.74 -9.63
C ASP A 140 2.13 11.04 -10.63
N ALA A 141 1.73 12.31 -10.74
CA ALA A 141 0.63 12.71 -11.61
C ALA A 141 0.91 12.56 -13.12
N ALA A 142 2.18 12.44 -13.52
CA ALA A 142 2.60 12.29 -14.91
C ALA A 142 2.80 10.82 -15.31
N SER A 143 2.93 9.93 -14.33
CA SER A 143 3.13 8.51 -14.53
C SER A 143 1.83 7.80 -14.94
N PRO A 144 1.92 6.79 -15.81
CA PRO A 144 0.74 6.01 -16.19
C PRO A 144 0.21 5.22 -14.99
N TRP A 145 -1.11 5.03 -14.96
CA TRP A 145 -1.76 4.15 -14.01
C TRP A 145 -1.35 2.69 -14.25
N ARG A 146 -1.09 1.98 -13.15
CA ARG A 146 -0.74 0.56 -13.15
C ARG A 146 -1.75 -0.19 -12.30
N GLU A 147 -2.36 -1.22 -12.86
CA GLU A 147 -3.31 -2.09 -12.16
C GLU A 147 -2.63 -2.82 -10.98
N LEU A 148 -3.39 -3.05 -9.92
CA LEU A 148 -3.04 -3.83 -8.75
C LEU A 148 -3.80 -5.16 -8.78
N GLU A 149 -3.13 -6.23 -8.38
CA GLU A 149 -3.74 -7.53 -8.15
C GLU A 149 -4.41 -7.59 -6.78
N ALA A 150 -3.86 -6.90 -5.78
CA ALA A 150 -4.46 -6.76 -4.47
C ALA A 150 -5.67 -5.82 -4.53
N ASP A 151 -6.76 -6.26 -3.91
CA ASP A 151 -7.97 -5.48 -3.72
C ASP A 151 -8.07 -4.95 -2.27
N LEU A 152 -9.15 -4.23 -1.99
CA LEU A 152 -9.41 -3.71 -0.64
C LEU A 152 -9.65 -4.81 0.40
N ALA A 153 -10.07 -6.01 -0.02
CA ALA A 153 -10.30 -7.14 0.89
C ALA A 153 -8.99 -7.76 1.36
N ALA A 154 -7.95 -7.76 0.51
CA ALA A 154 -6.58 -8.13 0.89
C ALA A 154 -5.95 -7.12 1.89
N GLY A 155 -6.43 -5.88 1.88
CA GLY A 155 -6.11 -4.83 2.84
C GLY A 155 -4.90 -3.97 2.44
N TRP A 156 -4.76 -2.83 3.13
CA TRP A 156 -3.77 -1.81 2.77
C TRP A 156 -2.32 -2.25 2.85
N SER A 157 -2.00 -3.17 3.75
CA SER A 157 -0.64 -3.72 3.86
C SER A 157 -0.26 -4.56 2.63
N GLU A 158 -1.22 -5.28 2.06
CA GLU A 158 -1.03 -6.08 0.85
C GLU A 158 -0.83 -5.17 -0.37
N ILE A 159 -1.73 -4.20 -0.55
CA ILE A 159 -1.66 -3.18 -1.59
C ILE A 159 -0.30 -2.46 -1.55
N ALA A 160 0.13 -2.04 -0.36
CA ALA A 160 1.41 -1.37 -0.19
C ALA A 160 2.62 -2.28 -0.47
N ALA A 161 2.56 -3.55 -0.08
CA ALA A 161 3.61 -4.52 -0.39
C ALA A 161 3.73 -4.79 -1.89
N GLU A 162 2.60 -4.88 -2.60
CA GLU A 162 2.58 -5.01 -4.05
C GLU A 162 3.18 -3.79 -4.75
N ILE A 163 2.78 -2.58 -4.34
CA ILE A 163 3.34 -1.34 -4.89
C ILE A 163 4.85 -1.29 -4.68
N LEU A 164 5.35 -1.64 -3.48
CA LEU A 164 6.78 -1.72 -3.21
C LEU A 164 7.50 -2.67 -4.18
N GLN A 165 6.95 -3.85 -4.40
CA GLN A 165 7.52 -4.84 -5.32
C GLN A 165 7.50 -4.40 -6.79
N ARG A 166 6.50 -3.60 -7.19
CA ARG A 166 6.34 -3.10 -8.56
C ARG A 166 7.13 -1.83 -8.88
N THR A 167 7.49 -1.05 -7.86
CA THR A 167 8.15 0.28 -8.01
C THR A 167 9.61 0.28 -7.60
N ARG A 168 9.97 -0.54 -6.61
CA ARG A 168 11.35 -0.74 -6.21
C ARG A 168 11.86 -2.06 -6.77
N ASN A 169 13.17 -2.16 -6.93
CA ASN A 169 13.79 -3.46 -7.11
C ASN A 169 13.78 -4.21 -5.76
N ALA A 170 12.60 -4.60 -5.29
CA ALA A 170 12.39 -5.18 -3.96
C ALA A 170 13.21 -6.45 -3.75
N LEU A 171 13.41 -7.23 -4.83
CA LEU A 171 14.27 -8.42 -4.81
C LEU A 171 15.73 -8.03 -4.53
N GLU A 172 16.28 -7.06 -5.26
CA GLU A 172 17.64 -6.57 -5.03
C GLU A 172 17.80 -5.91 -3.65
N GLU A 173 16.82 -5.11 -3.23
CA GLU A 173 16.87 -4.46 -1.92
C GLU A 173 16.80 -5.49 -0.78
N TYR A 174 15.97 -6.52 -0.93
CA TYR A 174 15.90 -7.65 -0.02
C TYR A 174 17.25 -8.38 0.07
N VAL A 175 17.83 -8.77 -1.07
CA VAL A 175 19.15 -9.42 -1.12
C VAL A 175 20.20 -8.54 -0.45
N ARG A 176 20.26 -7.26 -0.82
CA ARG A 176 21.20 -6.29 -0.26
C ARG A 176 21.07 -6.15 1.25
N MET A 177 19.87 -6.23 1.82
CA MET A 177 19.67 -6.11 3.26
C MET A 177 20.00 -7.40 4.02
N HIS A 178 19.70 -8.56 3.44
CA HIS A 178 19.77 -9.85 4.14
C HIS A 178 21.03 -10.66 3.85
N MET A 179 21.80 -10.30 2.81
CA MET A 179 23.03 -11.02 2.52
C MET A 179 24.11 -10.76 3.56
N ILE A 180 24.86 -11.79 3.89
CA ILE A 180 25.92 -11.76 4.88
C ILE A 180 27.25 -11.81 4.14
N ARG A 181 28.21 -10.96 4.52
CA ARG A 181 29.57 -11.05 3.99
C ARG A 181 30.26 -12.24 4.64
N ARG A 182 30.76 -13.17 3.83
CA ARG A 182 31.58 -14.28 4.33
C ARG A 182 32.96 -13.75 4.70
N ARG A 183 33.55 -14.31 5.76
CA ARG A 183 34.90 -13.91 6.20
C ARG A 183 35.88 -14.19 5.07
N GLU A 184 36.79 -13.25 4.83
CA GLU A 184 37.88 -13.41 3.87
C GLU A 184 38.77 -14.57 4.34
N ASP A 185 38.52 -15.78 3.85
CA ASP A 185 39.65 -16.66 3.58
C ASP A 185 40.44 -15.94 2.48
N GLN A 186 41.69 -15.58 2.76
CA GLN A 186 42.54 -14.83 1.84
C GLN A 186 42.81 -15.64 0.57
N GLU A 187 41.82 -15.76 -0.32
CA GLU A 187 42.06 -16.12 -1.70
C GLU A 187 42.78 -14.94 -2.36
N ALA A 188 43.92 -15.25 -2.99
CA ALA A 188 44.88 -14.30 -3.54
C ALA A 188 44.38 -13.48 -4.76
N GLY A 189 43.08 -13.24 -4.89
CA GLY A 189 42.43 -12.69 -6.10
C GLY A 189 41.46 -11.53 -5.88
N GLY A 190 41.34 -10.99 -4.66
CA GLY A 190 40.47 -9.82 -4.39
C GLY A 190 38.96 -10.08 -4.52
N ALA A 191 38.55 -11.35 -4.43
CA ALA A 191 37.15 -11.75 -4.45
C ALA A 191 36.45 -11.38 -3.12
N ASN A 192 35.16 -11.03 -3.21
CA ASN A 192 34.31 -10.73 -2.07
C ASN A 192 33.17 -11.74 -2.02
N GLY A 193 33.16 -12.58 -0.98
CA GLY A 193 32.14 -13.61 -0.77
C GLY A 193 30.93 -13.13 0.02
N PHE A 194 29.75 -13.55 -0.43
CA PHE A 194 28.46 -13.28 0.18
C PHE A 194 27.66 -14.58 0.30
N ASP A 195 26.70 -14.60 1.23
CA ASP A 195 25.74 -15.69 1.42
C ASP A 195 24.34 -15.11 1.68
N LEU A 196 23.33 -15.77 1.12
CA LEU A 196 21.93 -15.53 1.42
C LEU A 196 21.21 -16.87 1.60
N TYR A 197 20.94 -17.26 2.84
CA TYR A 197 20.25 -18.52 3.17
C TYR A 197 20.91 -19.78 2.57
N GLY A 198 22.25 -19.81 2.56
CA GLY A 198 23.01 -20.91 1.97
C GLY A 198 23.21 -20.80 0.45
N LEU A 199 22.64 -19.79 -0.20
CA LEU A 199 23.04 -19.41 -1.55
C LEU A 199 24.30 -18.54 -1.45
N GLY A 200 25.46 -19.18 -1.59
CA GLY A 200 26.75 -18.51 -1.60
C GLY A 200 27.17 -18.05 -2.99
N TRP A 201 27.73 -16.85 -3.07
CA TRP A 201 28.35 -16.35 -4.29
C TRP A 201 29.53 -15.45 -3.96
N GLU A 202 30.33 -15.17 -4.98
CA GLU A 202 31.46 -14.28 -4.91
C GLU A 202 31.44 -13.31 -6.08
N VAL A 203 31.95 -12.12 -5.83
CA VAL A 203 32.14 -11.10 -6.85
C VAL A 203 33.55 -10.54 -6.82
N ARG A 204 34.08 -10.23 -8.00
CA ARG A 204 35.35 -9.53 -8.16
C ARG A 204 35.24 -8.52 -9.29
N ASP A 205 36.04 -7.46 -9.20
CA ASP A 205 36.14 -6.44 -10.24
C ASP A 205 37.49 -6.61 -10.96
N ILE A 206 37.44 -6.82 -12.27
CA ILE A 206 38.65 -6.92 -13.11
C ILE A 206 38.53 -5.87 -14.21
N GLY A 207 39.31 -4.80 -14.09
CA GLY A 207 39.38 -3.75 -15.12
C GLY A 207 38.05 -3.01 -15.35
N GLY A 208 37.18 -2.93 -14.34
CA GLY A 208 35.86 -2.31 -14.43
C GLY A 208 34.73 -3.29 -14.75
N GLU A 209 35.04 -4.52 -15.15
CA GLU A 209 34.05 -5.57 -15.35
C GLU A 209 33.83 -6.35 -14.05
N MET A 210 32.57 -6.43 -13.62
CA MET A 210 32.20 -7.27 -12.49
C MET A 210 32.00 -8.71 -12.97
N LEU A 211 32.70 -9.63 -12.31
CA LEU A 211 32.51 -11.06 -12.46
C LEU A 211 31.82 -11.62 -11.22
N LEU A 212 30.88 -12.54 -11.43
CA LEU A 212 30.21 -13.28 -10.38
C LEU A 212 30.48 -14.78 -10.55
N ARG A 213 30.66 -15.48 -9.43
CA ARG A 213 30.73 -16.94 -9.35
C ARG A 213 29.81 -17.41 -8.24
N LEU A 214 28.97 -18.41 -8.51
CA LEU A 214 28.19 -19.09 -7.48
C LEU A 214 29.05 -20.18 -6.84
N ASP A 215 28.83 -20.51 -5.57
CA ASP A 215 29.65 -21.52 -4.86
C ASP A 215 29.61 -22.91 -5.50
N GLU A 216 28.49 -23.26 -6.12
CA GLU A 216 28.30 -24.53 -6.83
C GLU A 216 28.95 -24.54 -8.23
N GLU A 217 29.45 -23.38 -8.69
CA GLU A 217 30.02 -23.19 -10.02
C GLU A 217 31.52 -22.92 -9.95
N THR A 218 32.25 -23.42 -10.96
CA THR A 218 33.70 -23.18 -11.07
C THR A 218 34.02 -21.92 -11.86
N ASP A 219 33.14 -21.52 -12.78
CA ASP A 219 33.39 -20.47 -13.75
C ASP A 219 32.95 -19.08 -13.27
N TRP A 220 33.81 -18.09 -13.50
CA TRP A 220 33.47 -16.68 -13.33
C TRP A 220 32.68 -16.19 -14.53
N ARG A 221 31.49 -15.64 -14.29
CA ARG A 221 30.62 -15.10 -15.35
C ARG A 221 30.57 -13.58 -15.31
N PRO A 222 30.70 -12.90 -16.46
CA PRO A 222 30.54 -11.46 -16.51
C PRO A 222 29.09 -11.06 -16.20
N VAL A 223 28.94 -10.03 -15.39
CA VAL A 223 27.66 -9.40 -15.08
C VAL A 223 27.42 -8.27 -16.08
N ARG A 224 26.21 -8.19 -16.64
CA ARG A 224 25.86 -7.12 -17.59
C ARG A 224 25.97 -5.76 -16.92
N GLU A 225 26.64 -4.81 -17.56
CA GLU A 225 26.83 -3.44 -17.05
C GLU A 225 25.49 -2.73 -16.76
N SER A 226 24.48 -2.95 -17.61
CA SER A 226 23.13 -2.40 -17.42
C SER A 226 22.44 -2.85 -16.13
N ALA A 227 22.85 -3.99 -15.55
CA ALA A 227 22.33 -4.45 -14.26
C ALA A 227 23.02 -3.76 -13.07
N LEU A 228 24.13 -3.06 -13.30
CA LEU A 228 24.95 -2.42 -12.27
C LEU A 228 24.90 -0.89 -12.34
N SER A 229 24.37 -0.31 -13.42
CA SER A 229 24.44 1.13 -13.69
C SER A 229 23.77 2.02 -12.62
N HIS A 230 22.82 1.48 -11.85
CA HIS A 230 22.11 2.21 -10.79
C HIS A 230 22.76 2.07 -9.41
N VAL A 231 23.85 1.29 -9.28
CA VAL A 231 24.50 0.97 -8.00
C VAL A 231 26.00 1.20 -8.04
N ALA A 232 26.54 1.88 -7.01
CA ALA A 232 27.96 2.23 -6.94
C ALA A 232 28.76 1.37 -5.94
N GLY A 233 28.18 1.07 -4.78
CA GLY A 233 28.89 0.36 -3.71
C GLY A 233 29.06 -1.13 -4.00
N MET A 234 30.14 -1.72 -3.49
CA MET A 234 30.46 -3.14 -3.72
C MET A 234 29.35 -4.07 -3.21
N ARG A 235 28.74 -3.73 -2.08
CA ARG A 235 27.62 -4.48 -1.49
C ARG A 235 26.40 -4.43 -2.41
N GLU A 236 26.04 -3.24 -2.88
CA GLU A 236 24.92 -3.02 -3.80
C GLU A 236 25.15 -3.74 -5.13
N ARG A 237 26.35 -3.60 -5.71
CA ARG A 237 26.73 -4.28 -6.95
C ARG A 237 26.71 -5.81 -6.81
N ALA A 238 27.12 -6.35 -5.67
CA ALA A 238 27.06 -7.80 -5.41
C ALA A 238 25.61 -8.33 -5.37
N ALA A 239 24.68 -7.57 -4.78
CA ALA A 239 23.26 -7.93 -4.76
C ALA A 239 22.64 -7.84 -6.16
N ALA A 240 22.90 -6.74 -6.89
CA ALA A 240 22.43 -6.55 -8.25
C ALA A 240 22.97 -7.63 -9.21
N ALA A 241 24.23 -8.02 -9.04
CA ALA A 241 24.85 -9.10 -9.79
C ALA A 241 24.16 -10.45 -9.56
N LEU A 242 23.82 -10.79 -8.31
CA LEU A 242 23.11 -12.03 -8.00
C LEU A 242 21.74 -12.05 -8.69
N VAL A 243 20.96 -10.97 -8.56
CA VAL A 243 19.63 -10.84 -9.17
C VAL A 243 19.69 -10.94 -10.69
N ALA A 244 20.75 -10.42 -11.32
CA ALA A 244 20.92 -10.47 -12.76
C ALA A 244 21.31 -11.86 -13.30
N GLN A 245 22.02 -12.66 -12.50
CA GLN A 245 22.60 -13.94 -12.94
C GLN A 245 21.75 -15.15 -12.56
N VAL A 246 21.04 -15.12 -11.44
CA VAL A 246 20.23 -16.25 -10.94
C VAL A 246 18.78 -16.08 -11.37
N LYS A 247 18.39 -16.76 -12.44
CA LYS A 247 17.08 -16.57 -13.10
C LYS A 247 15.88 -16.99 -12.24
N ASP A 248 16.05 -18.04 -11.45
CA ASP A 248 15.06 -18.64 -10.57
C ASP A 248 15.08 -18.01 -9.16
N LEU A 249 15.91 -16.99 -8.92
CA LEU A 249 16.04 -16.37 -7.59
C LEU A 249 14.69 -15.89 -7.06
N ARG A 250 13.88 -15.27 -7.92
CA ARG A 250 12.53 -14.81 -7.55
C ARG A 250 11.64 -15.95 -7.07
N GLU A 251 11.72 -17.12 -7.69
CA GLU A 251 10.93 -18.29 -7.29
C GLU A 251 11.43 -18.86 -5.96
N ARG A 252 12.75 -18.81 -5.72
CA ARG A 252 13.38 -19.35 -4.52
C ARG A 252 13.12 -18.53 -3.25
N ILE A 253 13.08 -17.20 -3.36
CA ILE A 253 12.96 -16.29 -2.20
C ILE A 253 11.76 -15.33 -2.31
N GLY A 254 10.86 -15.54 -3.27
CA GLY A 254 9.74 -14.64 -3.54
C GLY A 254 8.81 -14.45 -2.34
N ASP A 255 8.49 -15.54 -1.64
CA ASP A 255 7.64 -15.50 -0.44
C ASP A 255 8.29 -14.70 0.69
N ASP A 256 9.60 -14.83 0.86
CA ASP A 256 10.34 -14.08 1.88
C ASP A 256 10.43 -12.59 1.53
N VAL A 257 10.66 -12.27 0.24
CA VAL A 257 10.65 -10.89 -0.29
C VAL A 257 9.29 -10.27 -0.06
N HIS A 258 8.21 -11.02 -0.33
CA HIS A 258 6.85 -10.57 -0.12
C HIS A 258 6.55 -10.33 1.37
N ALA A 259 6.91 -11.29 2.24
CA ALA A 259 6.74 -11.15 3.69
C ALA A 259 7.55 -9.98 4.28
N TRP A 260 8.73 -9.70 3.72
CA TRP A 260 9.52 -8.52 4.06
C TRP A 260 8.88 -7.22 3.54
N ALA A 261 8.38 -7.20 2.31
CA ALA A 261 7.65 -6.06 1.75
C ALA A 261 6.41 -5.73 2.59
N LYS A 262 5.66 -6.73 3.07
CA LYS A 262 4.55 -6.54 4.02
C LYS A 262 4.98 -5.92 5.34
N ARG A 263 6.15 -6.32 5.86
CA ARG A 263 6.72 -5.71 7.08
C ARG A 263 7.11 -4.25 6.87
N LEU A 264 7.67 -3.91 5.71
CA LEU A 264 7.93 -2.50 5.36
C LEU A 264 6.63 -1.71 5.19
N ALA A 265 5.63 -2.33 4.55
CA ALA A 265 4.31 -1.76 4.35
C ALA A 265 3.52 -1.54 5.64
N ALA A 266 3.85 -2.23 6.75
CA ALA A 266 3.21 -2.00 8.04
C ALA A 266 3.40 -0.56 8.56
N GLY A 267 4.44 0.15 8.10
CA GLY A 267 4.66 1.57 8.37
C GLY A 267 4.00 2.52 7.36
N ALA A 268 3.15 2.01 6.45
CA ALA A 268 2.53 2.84 5.44
C ALA A 268 1.40 3.70 6.03
N LEU A 269 1.30 4.93 5.54
CA LEU A 269 0.23 5.86 5.88
C LEU A 269 -0.72 5.96 4.69
N VAL A 270 -2.03 5.85 4.96
CA VAL A 270 -3.07 6.00 3.95
C VAL A 270 -3.87 7.25 4.28
N GLU A 271 -3.93 8.19 3.35
CA GLU A 271 -4.67 9.45 3.45
C GLU A 271 -5.78 9.46 2.39
N PRO A 272 -7.04 9.77 2.73
CA PRO A 272 -8.07 9.96 1.72
C PRO A 272 -7.77 11.22 0.89
N LEU A 273 -8.15 11.19 -0.39
CA LEU A 273 -8.06 12.34 -1.30
C LEU A 273 -9.43 12.91 -1.62
#